data_AF-A0A8B6FCZ4-F1
#
_entry.id   AF-A0A8B6FCZ4-F1
#
_cell.length_a   1.000
_cell.length_b   1.000
_cell.length_c   1.000
_cell.angle_alpha   90.00
_cell.angle_beta   90.00
_cell.angle_gamma   90.00
#
_symmetry.space_group_name_H-M   'P 1'
#
loop_
_entity.id
_entity.type
_entity.pdbx_description
1 polymer ?
#
loop_
_entity_poly.entity_id
_entity_poly.type
_entity_poly.pdbx_seq_one_letter_code
_entity_poly.pdbx_strand_id
1 'polypeptide(L)'
;MYLDDGLGVHDDKELCTQMSIQVKKDIISSGFVPKAEKSMWTPTKNLTFLGTHIDTDKGIFTIPDNRIDKIMSTISDIDLCLTKSDSIDQINFWRFNLHEANVKPFKTDVSWQTIVYSDASNTGYGGYIVENPYNIAHGTWLESEVSTSSTWKELTAVKNVFLSLINFLNGKNVKWFTDNQNVVSIVSKGSTKSVLQKLALDIFSTCIKHNVNIDMVWIPRTENERADYLSRIIDSDDWAISEFVFQIVESLWGPHEVDWFASDDNFKLHVFYSRFWNVNSSGVDAFTVDWRGINGLFVPPVSLIPRVLMYMRQCKAVGTLILPYWPSASFWPMLCPFGDGFISEVINFIDLPTYKNAYIAGKSKKAIFGNVDLTFRMLALRMDFSSS
;
A
#
# COMPACT_ATOMS: atom_id res chain seq x y z
N MET A 1 -4.11 -20.46 37.33
CA MET A 1 -3.11 -20.29 38.41
C MET A 1 -1.74 -20.34 37.76
N TYR A 2 -0.88 -19.38 38.05
CA TYR A 2 0.49 -19.31 37.56
C TYR A 2 1.38 -18.99 38.74
N LEU A 3 2.22 -19.96 39.15
CA LEU A 3 3.01 -19.89 40.37
C LEU A 3 2.13 -19.54 41.59
N ASP A 4 2.29 -18.35 42.15
CA ASP A 4 1.59 -17.82 43.32
C ASP A 4 0.32 -17.02 42.98
N ASP A 5 0.07 -16.71 41.71
CA ASP A 5 -1.05 -15.87 41.27
C ASP A 5 -2.21 -16.67 40.64
N GLY A 6 -3.44 -16.29 40.97
CA GLY A 6 -4.68 -16.87 40.44
C GLY A 6 -5.49 -15.85 39.63
N LEU A 7 -6.10 -16.31 38.53
CA LEU A 7 -7.05 -15.52 37.74
C LEU A 7 -8.31 -16.37 37.51
N GLY A 8 -9.48 -15.80 37.82
CA GLY A 8 -10.79 -16.37 37.51
C GLY A 8 -11.52 -15.47 36.52
N VAL A 9 -12.20 -16.07 35.54
CA VAL A 9 -12.93 -15.35 34.49
C VAL A 9 -14.27 -16.03 34.27
N HIS A 10 -15.33 -15.22 34.13
CA HIS A 10 -16.65 -15.64 33.71
C HIS A 10 -17.29 -14.50 32.92
N ASP A 11 -18.17 -14.83 31.97
CA ASP A 11 -18.96 -13.88 31.19
C ASP A 11 -20.15 -13.26 31.97
N ASP A 12 -20.44 -13.75 33.18
CA ASP A 12 -21.54 -13.31 34.03
C ASP A 12 -20.99 -12.80 35.37
N LYS A 13 -21.43 -11.60 35.76
CA LYS A 13 -20.92 -10.91 36.96
C LYS A 13 -21.33 -11.62 38.25
N GLU A 14 -22.53 -12.16 38.33
CA GLU A 14 -23.03 -12.82 39.53
C GLU A 14 -22.29 -14.15 39.74
N LEU A 15 -22.15 -14.95 38.68
CA LEU A 15 -21.38 -16.19 38.72
C LEU A 15 -19.91 -15.93 39.04
N CYS A 16 -19.29 -14.92 38.44
CA CYS A 16 -17.92 -14.52 38.77
C CYS A 16 -17.77 -14.13 40.25
N THR A 17 -18.77 -13.43 40.82
CA THR A 17 -18.79 -13.05 42.22
C THR A 17 -18.89 -14.29 43.13
N GLN A 18 -19.80 -15.22 42.81
CA GLN A 18 -19.97 -16.47 43.54
C GLN A 18 -18.69 -17.32 43.53
N MET A 19 -18.08 -17.48 42.36
CA MET A 19 -16.81 -18.21 42.21
C MET A 19 -15.68 -17.55 43.00
N SER A 20 -15.57 -16.22 42.96
CA SER A 20 -14.56 -15.49 43.73
C SER A 20 -14.70 -15.71 45.24
N ILE A 21 -15.92 -15.64 45.78
CA ILE A 21 -16.21 -15.92 47.19
C ILE A 21 -15.84 -17.37 47.54
N GLN A 22 -16.23 -18.32 46.69
CA GLN A 22 -15.96 -19.74 46.90
C GLN A 22 -14.45 -20.03 46.92
N VAL A 23 -13.71 -19.55 45.92
CA VAL A 23 -12.24 -19.71 45.85
C VAL A 23 -11.56 -19.08 47.06
N LYS A 24 -11.99 -17.88 47.49
CA LYS A 24 -11.43 -17.22 48.69
C LYS A 24 -11.66 -18.06 49.95
N LYS A 25 -12.85 -18.65 50.09
CA LYS A 25 -13.18 -19.54 51.21
C LYS A 25 -12.32 -20.79 51.20
N ASP A 26 -12.14 -21.40 50.03
CA ASP A 26 -11.36 -22.63 49.88
C ASP A 26 -9.87 -22.40 50.22
N ILE A 27 -9.29 -21.28 49.79
CA ILE A 27 -7.92 -20.87 50.14
C ILE A 27 -7.75 -20.75 51.66
N ILE A 28 -8.68 -20.05 52.34
CA ILE A 28 -8.65 -19.87 53.79
C ILE A 28 -8.81 -21.22 54.51
N SER A 29 -9.73 -22.06 54.05
CA SER A 29 -9.96 -23.39 54.65
C SER A 29 -8.78 -24.34 54.49
N SER A 30 -7.96 -24.13 53.45
CA SER A 30 -6.73 -24.88 53.19
C SER A 30 -5.54 -24.38 54.02
N GLY A 31 -5.74 -23.41 54.91
CA GLY A 31 -4.71 -22.87 55.80
C GLY A 31 -3.88 -21.73 55.20
N PHE A 32 -4.22 -21.22 54.03
CA PHE A 32 -3.54 -20.09 53.40
C PHE A 32 -4.20 -18.75 53.76
N VAL A 33 -3.41 -17.68 53.80
CA VAL A 33 -3.90 -16.32 54.07
C VAL A 33 -3.77 -15.48 52.79
N PRO A 34 -4.88 -15.14 52.12
CA PRO A 34 -4.82 -14.30 50.94
C PRO A 34 -4.42 -12.87 51.33
N LYS A 35 -3.41 -12.32 50.64
CA LYS A 35 -2.95 -10.94 50.89
C LYS A 35 -3.95 -9.94 50.30
N ALA A 36 -4.83 -9.40 51.15
CA ALA A 36 -5.95 -8.54 50.74
C ALA A 36 -5.53 -7.35 49.87
N GLU A 37 -4.41 -6.70 50.20
CA GLU A 37 -3.89 -5.53 49.47
C GLU A 37 -3.39 -5.85 48.05
N LYS A 38 -3.04 -7.12 47.78
CA LYS A 38 -2.57 -7.58 46.47
C LYS A 38 -3.62 -8.35 45.69
N SER A 39 -4.75 -8.66 46.31
CA SER A 39 -5.76 -9.55 45.73
C SER A 39 -6.99 -8.77 45.29
N MET A 40 -7.50 -9.07 44.10
CA MET A 40 -8.73 -8.48 43.59
C MET A 40 -9.85 -9.51 43.60
N TRP A 41 -10.70 -9.45 44.63
CA TRP A 41 -11.80 -10.40 44.84
C TRP A 41 -13.12 -9.93 44.24
N THR A 42 -13.29 -8.63 44.02
CA THR A 42 -14.49 -8.11 43.36
C THR A 42 -14.30 -8.25 41.84
N PRO A 43 -15.24 -8.89 41.12
CA PRO A 43 -15.16 -8.97 39.67
C PRO A 43 -15.02 -7.58 39.04
N THR A 44 -14.07 -7.46 38.13
CA THR A 44 -13.74 -6.22 37.41
C THR A 44 -13.58 -6.54 35.93
N LYS A 45 -13.82 -5.53 35.10
CA LYS A 45 -13.54 -5.60 33.67
C LYS A 45 -12.14 -5.13 33.29
N ASN A 46 -11.46 -4.44 34.22
CA ASN A 46 -10.12 -3.90 34.06
C ASN A 46 -9.22 -4.45 35.16
N LEU A 47 -8.19 -5.20 34.78
CA LEU A 47 -7.30 -5.91 35.71
C LEU A 47 -5.88 -5.93 35.20
N THR A 48 -4.90 -5.75 36.08
CA THR A 48 -3.49 -6.05 35.76
C THR A 48 -3.12 -7.41 36.34
N PHE A 49 -2.76 -8.35 35.48
CA PHE A 49 -2.37 -9.71 35.85
C PHE A 49 -1.02 -10.07 35.22
N LEU A 50 -0.06 -10.54 36.03
CA LEU A 50 1.31 -10.87 35.61
C LEU A 50 2.01 -9.77 34.78
N GLY A 51 1.71 -8.51 35.08
CA GLY A 51 2.29 -7.35 34.38
C GLY A 51 1.68 -7.05 33.01
N THR A 52 0.52 -7.63 32.70
CA THR A 52 -0.31 -7.30 31.53
C THR A 52 -1.62 -6.68 32.04
N HIS A 53 -2.00 -5.54 31.49
CA HIS A 53 -3.31 -4.95 31.72
C HIS A 53 -4.32 -5.59 30.76
N ILE A 54 -5.47 -5.96 31.29
CA ILE A 54 -6.56 -6.66 30.62
C ILE A 54 -7.79 -5.75 30.71
N ASP A 55 -8.27 -5.27 29.57
CA ASP A 55 -9.50 -4.49 29.44
C ASP A 55 -10.51 -5.34 28.65
N THR A 56 -11.45 -5.95 29.38
CA THR A 56 -12.48 -6.82 28.81
C THR A 56 -13.65 -6.05 28.19
N ASP A 57 -13.80 -4.75 28.47
CA ASP A 57 -14.79 -3.91 27.76
C ASP A 57 -14.34 -3.63 26.33
N LYS A 58 -13.04 -3.39 26.14
CA LYS A 58 -12.44 -3.18 24.81
C LYS A 58 -11.95 -4.48 24.15
N GLY A 59 -11.81 -5.55 24.91
CA GLY A 59 -11.26 -6.81 24.42
C GLY A 59 -9.78 -6.71 24.07
N ILE A 60 -8.97 -6.03 24.91
CA ILE A 60 -7.55 -5.77 24.63
C ILE A 60 -6.65 -6.12 25.82
N PHE A 61 -5.42 -6.48 25.48
CA PHE A 61 -4.25 -6.55 26.36
C PHE A 61 -3.35 -5.34 26.10
N THR A 62 -2.85 -4.72 27.16
CA THR A 62 -1.85 -3.65 27.09
C THR A 62 -0.76 -3.86 28.13
N ILE A 63 0.44 -3.34 27.87
CA ILE A 63 1.47 -3.14 28.90
C ILE A 63 1.01 -1.98 29.79
N PRO A 64 1.04 -2.12 31.13
CA PRO A 64 0.69 -1.05 32.06
C PRO A 64 1.53 0.23 31.87
N ASP A 65 0.91 1.40 32.03
CA ASP A 65 1.54 2.71 31.80
C ASP A 65 2.83 2.91 32.61
N ASN A 66 2.87 2.46 33.86
CA ASN A 66 4.07 2.57 34.70
C ASN A 66 5.29 1.82 34.12
N ARG A 67 5.08 0.76 33.34
CA ARG A 67 6.16 0.07 32.60
C ARG A 67 6.54 0.83 31.35
N ILE A 68 5.57 1.43 30.65
CA ILE A 68 5.83 2.31 29.49
C ILE A 68 6.66 3.50 29.94
N ASP A 69 6.29 4.18 31.02
CA ASP A 69 7.02 5.32 31.58
C ASP A 69 8.47 4.94 31.92
N LYS A 70 8.67 3.76 32.52
CA LYS A 70 10.01 3.26 32.82
C LYS A 70 10.83 3.00 31.55
N ILE A 71 10.21 2.44 30.50
CA ILE A 71 10.86 2.26 29.19
C ILE A 71 11.22 3.63 28.59
N MET A 72 10.32 4.61 28.64
CA MET A 72 10.54 5.95 28.11
C MET A 72 11.64 6.72 28.85
N SER A 73 11.72 6.56 30.18
CA SER A 73 12.83 7.08 30.98
C SER A 73 14.15 6.43 30.56
N THR A 74 14.17 5.10 30.44
CA THR A 74 15.37 4.36 30.02
C THR A 74 15.82 4.76 28.61
N ILE A 75 14.87 4.96 27.69
CA ILE A 75 15.12 5.48 26.35
C ILE A 75 15.80 6.85 26.41
N SER A 76 15.27 7.76 27.24
CA SER A 76 15.82 9.12 27.37
C SER A 76 17.25 9.12 27.93
N ASP A 77 17.53 8.24 28.89
CA ASP A 77 18.87 8.07 29.46
C ASP A 77 19.87 7.52 28.42
N ILE A 78 19.43 6.57 27.59
CA ILE A 78 20.28 5.98 26.54
C ILE A 78 20.53 6.99 25.41
N ASP A 79 19.53 7.78 25.03
CA ASP A 79 19.61 8.78 23.95
C ASP A 79 20.75 9.79 24.20
N LEU A 80 20.99 10.15 25.47
CA LEU A 80 22.10 11.02 25.89
C LEU A 80 23.49 10.41 25.68
N CYS A 81 23.59 9.09 25.53
CA CYS A 81 24.86 8.36 25.37
C CYS A 81 25.04 7.74 23.98
N LEU A 82 24.04 7.83 23.10
CA LEU A 82 24.13 7.24 21.77
C LEU A 82 24.89 8.15 20.81
N THR A 83 25.85 7.55 20.11
CA THR A 83 26.65 8.23 19.07
C THR A 83 26.40 7.65 17.67
N LYS A 84 25.75 6.50 17.56
CA LYS A 84 25.49 5.82 16.30
C LYS A 84 24.10 6.16 15.77
N SER A 85 24.03 6.73 14.57
CA SER A 85 22.78 7.15 13.91
C SER A 85 21.72 6.05 13.84
N ASP A 86 22.11 4.82 13.46
CA ASP A 86 21.16 3.70 13.32
C ASP A 86 20.47 3.34 14.64
N SER A 87 21.18 3.49 15.76
CA SER A 87 20.63 3.21 17.10
C SER A 87 19.66 4.31 17.55
N ILE A 88 19.97 5.56 17.22
CA ILE A 88 19.12 6.73 17.48
C ILE A 88 17.80 6.58 16.71
N ASP A 89 17.87 6.18 15.43
CA ASP A 89 16.67 5.96 14.60
C ASP A 89 15.75 4.88 15.19
N GLN A 90 16.31 3.78 15.70
CA GLN A 90 15.50 2.74 16.35
C GLN A 90 14.88 3.20 17.67
N ILE A 91 15.63 3.94 18.48
CA ILE A 91 15.10 4.47 19.73
C ILE A 91 13.97 5.44 19.45
N ASN A 92 14.16 6.36 18.51
CA ASN A 92 13.12 7.29 18.09
C ASN A 92 11.91 6.55 17.55
N PHE A 93 12.11 5.52 16.71
CA PHE A 93 11.03 4.67 16.24
C PHE A 93 10.17 4.14 17.40
N TRP A 94 10.78 3.47 18.39
CA TRP A 94 10.03 2.94 19.52
C TRP A 94 9.41 4.05 20.36
N ARG A 95 10.13 5.16 20.60
CA ARG A 95 9.61 6.32 21.35
C ARG A 95 8.30 6.86 20.78
N PHE A 96 8.17 6.92 19.44
CA PHE A 96 6.97 7.43 18.78
C PHE A 96 5.88 6.37 18.59
N ASN A 97 6.23 5.08 18.51
CA ASN A 97 5.27 4.01 18.20
C ASN A 97 4.87 3.18 19.43
N LEU A 98 5.52 3.35 20.60
CA LEU A 98 5.32 2.46 21.75
C LEU A 98 3.87 2.41 22.23
N HIS A 99 3.19 3.56 22.29
CA HIS A 99 1.79 3.63 22.74
C HIS A 99 0.85 2.93 21.75
N GLU A 100 1.01 3.16 20.44
CA GLU A 100 0.18 2.51 19.42
C GLU A 100 0.46 1.00 19.33
N ALA A 101 1.72 0.60 19.44
CA ALA A 101 2.14 -0.81 19.43
C ALA A 101 1.72 -1.57 20.70
N ASN A 102 1.31 -0.86 21.76
CA ASN A 102 0.99 -1.46 23.05
C ASN A 102 -0.38 -2.14 23.08
N VAL A 103 -1.25 -1.88 22.11
CA VAL A 103 -2.60 -2.41 22.10
C VAL A 103 -2.60 -3.75 21.36
N LYS A 104 -2.89 -4.84 22.07
CA LYS A 104 -3.12 -6.15 21.46
C LYS A 104 -4.56 -6.59 21.67
N PRO A 105 -5.37 -6.80 20.62
CA PRO A 105 -6.69 -7.37 20.81
C PRO A 105 -6.61 -8.78 21.41
N PHE A 106 -7.65 -9.19 22.12
CA PHE A 106 -7.82 -10.59 22.52
C PHE A 106 -7.73 -11.45 21.26
N LYS A 107 -6.98 -12.56 21.35
CA LYS A 107 -6.97 -13.57 20.29
C LYS A 107 -8.40 -14.07 20.11
N THR A 108 -9.07 -13.55 19.10
CA THR A 108 -10.20 -14.21 18.48
C THR A 108 -9.59 -15.26 17.54
N ASP A 109 -10.14 -16.47 17.53
CA ASP A 109 -9.75 -17.54 16.60
C ASP A 109 -10.13 -17.18 15.16
N VAL A 110 -9.61 -16.06 14.64
CA VAL A 110 -9.86 -15.65 13.27
C VAL A 110 -8.88 -16.40 12.40
N SER A 111 -9.39 -17.40 11.70
CA SER A 111 -8.81 -17.90 10.46
C SER A 111 -8.27 -16.73 9.63
N TRP A 112 -7.11 -16.91 9.00
CA TRP A 112 -6.54 -15.91 8.08
C TRP A 112 -7.63 -15.31 7.20
N GLN A 113 -7.75 -13.98 7.24
CA GLN A 113 -8.84 -13.28 6.56
C GLN A 113 -8.48 -12.96 5.11
N THR A 114 -7.18 -12.92 4.80
CA THR A 114 -6.68 -12.64 3.46
C THR A 114 -5.32 -13.31 3.26
N ILE A 115 -5.10 -13.85 2.07
CA ILE A 115 -3.83 -14.44 1.64
C ILE A 115 -3.21 -13.55 0.57
N VAL A 116 -1.94 -13.19 0.78
CA VAL A 116 -1.14 -12.38 -0.16
C VAL A 116 0.07 -13.16 -0.61
N TYR A 117 0.41 -13.04 -1.88
CA TYR A 117 1.67 -13.51 -2.44
C TYR A 117 2.43 -12.31 -3.00
N SER A 118 3.75 -12.30 -2.86
CA SER A 118 4.61 -11.31 -3.51
C SER A 118 5.91 -11.92 -3.99
N ASP A 119 6.51 -11.28 -4.98
CA ASP A 119 7.80 -11.65 -5.54
C ASP A 119 8.51 -10.43 -6.13
N ALA A 120 9.84 -10.51 -6.19
CA ALA A 120 10.66 -9.54 -6.88
C ALA A 120 11.50 -10.19 -7.99
N SER A 121 11.62 -9.48 -9.10
CA SER A 121 12.52 -9.86 -10.18
C SER A 121 13.57 -8.78 -10.43
N ASN A 122 14.35 -8.94 -11.51
CA ASN A 122 15.25 -7.89 -11.96
C ASN A 122 14.54 -6.72 -12.65
N THR A 123 13.27 -6.86 -13.03
CA THR A 123 12.52 -5.82 -13.75
C THR A 123 11.56 -5.05 -12.84
N GLY A 124 11.01 -5.71 -11.82
CA GLY A 124 10.02 -5.09 -10.95
C GLY A 124 9.62 -5.97 -9.77
N TYR A 125 8.53 -5.58 -9.12
CA TYR A 125 7.84 -6.33 -8.09
C TYR A 125 6.42 -6.67 -8.55
N GLY A 126 5.88 -7.74 -7.99
CA GLY A 126 4.50 -8.15 -8.23
C GLY A 126 3.92 -8.84 -7.01
N GLY A 127 2.63 -8.68 -6.80
CA GLY A 127 1.90 -9.39 -5.76
C GLY A 127 0.41 -9.35 -5.97
N TYR A 128 -0.30 -10.22 -5.27
CA TYR A 128 -1.74 -10.33 -5.42
C TYR A 128 -2.42 -10.87 -4.16
N ILE A 129 -3.68 -10.52 -4.00
CA ILE A 129 -4.60 -11.10 -3.01
C ILE A 129 -5.31 -12.30 -3.65
N VAL A 130 -5.34 -13.45 -2.97
CA VAL A 130 -5.95 -14.68 -3.52
C VAL A 130 -7.45 -14.55 -3.67
N GLU A 131 -8.11 -13.90 -2.71
CA GLU A 131 -9.56 -13.78 -2.63
C GLU A 131 -10.18 -12.94 -3.76
N ASN A 132 -9.38 -12.11 -4.44
CA ASN A 132 -9.83 -11.34 -5.59
C ASN A 132 -8.78 -11.34 -6.70
N PRO A 133 -9.06 -11.96 -7.86
CA PRO A 133 -8.08 -12.10 -8.94
C PRO A 133 -7.65 -10.76 -9.56
N TYR A 134 -8.41 -9.69 -9.35
CA TYR A 134 -8.12 -8.34 -9.85
C TYR A 134 -7.28 -7.49 -8.88
N ASN A 135 -7.11 -7.93 -7.63
CA ASN A 135 -6.30 -7.22 -6.64
C ASN A 135 -4.82 -7.56 -6.84
N ILE A 136 -4.28 -7.09 -7.95
CA ILE A 136 -2.89 -7.27 -8.37
C ILE A 136 -2.17 -5.95 -8.17
N ALA A 137 -1.06 -6.01 -7.44
CA ALA A 137 -0.09 -4.93 -7.34
C ALA A 137 1.13 -5.24 -8.20
N HIS A 138 1.59 -4.25 -8.94
CA HIS A 138 2.76 -4.37 -9.80
C HIS A 138 3.45 -3.02 -9.94
N GLY A 139 4.78 -3.02 -9.95
CA GLY A 139 5.57 -1.86 -10.33
C GLY A 139 6.94 -2.26 -10.83
N THR A 140 7.60 -1.35 -11.53
CA THR A 140 8.92 -1.56 -12.13
C THR A 140 10.01 -0.88 -11.32
N TRP A 141 11.24 -1.39 -11.37
CA TRP A 141 12.38 -0.81 -10.64
C TRP A 141 12.99 0.38 -11.39
N LEU A 142 13.46 1.37 -10.63
CA LEU A 142 14.40 2.38 -11.13
C LEU A 142 15.79 1.76 -11.37
N GLU A 143 16.63 2.38 -12.21
CA GLU A 143 17.98 1.87 -12.49
C GLU A 143 18.84 1.71 -11.23
N SER A 144 18.73 2.67 -10.29
CA SER A 144 19.39 2.61 -9.00
C SER A 144 18.94 1.38 -8.20
N GLU A 145 17.65 1.05 -8.25
CA GLU A 145 17.04 -0.07 -7.53
C GLU A 145 17.37 -1.43 -8.15
N VAL A 146 17.51 -1.50 -9.49
CA VAL A 146 17.94 -2.73 -10.18
C VAL A 146 19.30 -3.21 -9.68
N SER A 147 20.19 -2.29 -9.29
CA SER A 147 21.54 -2.60 -8.80
C SER A 147 21.61 -3.08 -7.35
N THR A 148 20.49 -3.08 -6.63
CA THR A 148 20.42 -3.49 -5.22
C THR A 148 20.42 -5.01 -5.04
N SER A 149 20.62 -5.47 -3.80
CA SER A 149 20.62 -6.90 -3.47
C SER A 149 19.24 -7.55 -3.66
N SER A 150 19.20 -8.84 -4.01
CA SER A 150 17.94 -9.61 -4.11
C SER A 150 17.08 -9.51 -2.84
N THR A 151 17.66 -9.65 -1.64
CA THR A 151 16.91 -9.52 -0.37
C THR A 151 16.27 -8.13 -0.21
N TRP A 152 16.94 -7.08 -0.67
CA TRP A 152 16.36 -5.74 -0.66
C TRP A 152 15.16 -5.67 -1.60
N LYS A 153 15.28 -6.19 -2.83
CA LYS A 153 14.18 -6.18 -3.81
C LYS A 153 12.97 -6.95 -3.32
N GLU A 154 13.18 -8.13 -2.74
CA GLU A 154 12.10 -8.96 -2.18
C GLU A 154 11.41 -8.28 -0.99
N LEU A 155 12.19 -7.66 -0.09
CA LEU A 155 11.61 -6.92 1.04
C LEU A 155 10.87 -5.65 0.58
N THR A 156 11.39 -4.95 -0.41
CA THR A 156 10.72 -3.81 -1.06
C THR A 156 9.46 -4.26 -1.80
N ALA A 157 9.45 -5.44 -2.43
CA ALA A 157 8.26 -6.01 -3.04
C ALA A 157 7.15 -6.24 -1.99
N VAL A 158 7.49 -6.79 -0.81
CA VAL A 158 6.53 -6.89 0.30
C VAL A 158 5.98 -5.51 0.66
N LYS A 159 6.85 -4.52 0.89
CA LYS A 159 6.44 -3.14 1.24
C LYS A 159 5.52 -2.52 0.19
N ASN A 160 5.90 -2.57 -1.09
CA ASN A 160 5.16 -1.91 -2.15
C ASN A 160 3.83 -2.61 -2.43
N VAL A 161 3.80 -3.95 -2.48
CA VAL A 161 2.54 -4.72 -2.59
C VAL A 161 1.63 -4.41 -1.40
N PHE A 162 2.18 -4.28 -0.20
CA PHE A 162 1.40 -4.00 1.00
C PHE A 162 0.74 -2.62 0.93
N LEU A 163 1.50 -1.60 0.53
CA LEU A 163 0.99 -0.24 0.36
C LEU A 163 -0.01 -0.13 -0.79
N SER A 164 0.25 -0.77 -1.94
CA SER A 164 -0.66 -0.77 -3.08
C SER A 164 -2.01 -1.41 -2.78
N LEU A 165 -2.04 -2.41 -1.91
CA LEU A 165 -3.26 -3.16 -1.57
C LEU A 165 -3.80 -2.81 -0.17
N ILE A 166 -3.33 -1.72 0.44
CA ILE A 166 -3.60 -1.40 1.84
C ILE A 166 -5.10 -1.28 2.14
N ASN A 167 -5.87 -0.73 1.20
CA ASN A 167 -7.33 -0.58 1.32
C ASN A 167 -8.06 -1.92 1.45
N PHE A 168 -7.48 -3.00 0.93
CA PHE A 168 -8.05 -4.35 1.02
C PHE A 168 -7.52 -5.14 2.22
N LEU A 169 -6.44 -4.67 2.86
CA LEU A 169 -5.75 -5.34 3.97
C LEU A 169 -6.03 -4.68 5.33
N ASN A 170 -6.51 -3.43 5.33
CA ASN A 170 -6.79 -2.64 6.52
C ASN A 170 -7.65 -3.41 7.54
N GLY A 171 -7.17 -3.52 8.78
CA GLY A 171 -7.84 -4.22 9.88
C GLY A 171 -7.80 -5.75 9.82
N LYS A 172 -7.01 -6.36 8.92
CA LYS A 172 -7.02 -7.82 8.70
C LYS A 172 -5.80 -8.57 9.26
N ASN A 173 -6.03 -9.85 9.57
CA ASN A 173 -4.97 -10.84 9.71
C ASN A 173 -4.61 -11.43 8.34
N VAL A 174 -3.40 -11.15 7.87
CA VAL A 174 -2.90 -11.46 6.53
C VAL A 174 -1.85 -12.55 6.62
N LYS A 175 -2.06 -13.63 5.86
CA LYS A 175 -1.01 -14.64 5.62
C LYS A 175 -0.26 -14.26 4.35
N TRP A 176 1.04 -14.06 4.45
CA TRP A 176 1.85 -13.53 3.37
C TRP A 176 2.90 -14.53 2.92
N PHE A 177 2.86 -14.89 1.65
CA PHE A 177 3.76 -15.86 1.04
C PHE A 177 4.85 -15.19 0.19
N THR A 178 6.08 -15.67 0.35
CA THR A 178 7.27 -15.25 -0.41
C THR A 178 8.21 -16.44 -0.57
N ASP A 179 9.01 -16.47 -1.63
CA ASP A 179 10.04 -17.49 -1.84
C ASP A 179 11.39 -17.16 -1.16
N ASN A 180 11.47 -16.04 -0.44
CA ASN A 180 12.70 -15.59 0.22
C ASN A 180 12.67 -15.73 1.75
N GLN A 181 13.40 -16.72 2.29
CA GLN A 181 13.49 -16.98 3.73
C GLN A 181 14.07 -15.80 4.54
N ASN A 182 14.97 -15.01 3.95
CA ASN A 182 15.53 -13.85 4.64
C ASN A 182 14.45 -12.80 4.89
N VAL A 183 13.54 -12.59 3.94
CA VAL A 183 12.44 -11.63 4.08
C VAL A 183 11.50 -12.05 5.21
N VAL A 184 11.17 -13.34 5.30
CA VAL A 184 10.37 -13.90 6.41
C VAL A 184 11.01 -13.58 7.77
N SER A 185 12.32 -13.80 7.88
CA SER A 185 13.05 -13.49 9.12
C SER A 185 13.12 -11.99 9.39
N ILE A 186 13.33 -11.15 8.37
CA ILE A 186 13.51 -9.70 8.53
C ILE A 186 12.20 -9.03 8.94
N VAL A 187 11.08 -9.37 8.31
CA VAL A 187 9.77 -8.82 8.69
C VAL A 187 9.40 -9.24 10.12
N SER A 188 9.74 -10.47 10.53
CA SER A 188 9.41 -10.99 11.85
C SER A 188 10.33 -10.49 12.98
N LYS A 189 11.63 -10.28 12.70
CA LYS A 189 12.66 -10.06 13.73
C LYS A 189 13.55 -8.84 13.50
N GLY A 190 13.44 -8.19 12.35
CA GLY A 190 14.35 -7.13 11.92
C GLY A 190 15.64 -7.65 11.26
N SER A 191 16.49 -6.71 10.89
CA SER A 191 17.78 -6.93 10.24
C SER A 191 18.90 -6.15 10.94
N THR A 192 20.12 -6.67 10.88
CA THR A 192 21.33 -5.94 11.29
C THR A 192 21.83 -4.96 10.23
N LYS A 193 21.33 -5.06 8.99
CA LYS A 193 21.66 -4.14 7.91
C LYS A 193 20.72 -2.95 7.95
N SER A 194 21.25 -1.73 8.18
CA SER A 194 20.46 -0.51 8.36
C SER A 194 19.41 -0.29 7.27
N VAL A 195 19.77 -0.49 6.00
CA VAL A 195 18.86 -0.33 4.85
C VAL A 195 17.67 -1.31 4.92
N LEU A 196 17.93 -2.59 5.24
CA LEU A 196 16.85 -3.59 5.36
C LEU A 196 16.04 -3.38 6.64
N GLN A 197 16.68 -2.92 7.71
CA GLN A 197 16.01 -2.59 8.95
C GLN A 197 15.05 -1.43 8.78
N LYS A 198 15.43 -0.40 8.02
CA LYS A 198 14.55 0.72 7.70
C LYS A 198 13.29 0.25 6.96
N LEU A 199 13.45 -0.62 5.96
CA LEU A 199 12.30 -1.23 5.26
C LEU A 199 11.43 -2.07 6.20
N ALA A 200 12.03 -2.85 7.09
CA ALA A 200 11.29 -3.64 8.08
C ALA A 200 10.47 -2.76 9.03
N LEU A 201 11.04 -1.65 9.50
CA LEU A 201 10.35 -0.67 10.35
C LEU A 201 9.25 0.08 9.60
N ASP A 202 9.44 0.39 8.32
CA ASP A 202 8.40 0.99 7.47
C ASP A 202 7.20 0.02 7.31
N ILE A 203 7.46 -1.27 7.06
CA ILE A 203 6.41 -2.30 6.98
C ILE A 203 5.70 -2.39 8.34
N PHE A 204 6.46 -2.49 9.44
CA PHE A 204 5.91 -2.66 10.78
C PHE A 204 5.07 -1.45 11.24
N SER A 205 5.53 -0.22 11.01
CA SER A 205 4.74 0.99 11.30
C SER A 205 3.47 1.06 10.45
N THR A 206 3.53 0.65 9.18
CA THR A 206 2.35 0.56 8.31
C THR A 206 1.35 -0.46 8.85
N CYS A 207 1.82 -1.61 9.35
CA CYS A 207 0.98 -2.61 10.03
C CYS A 207 0.25 -2.02 11.24
N ILE A 208 0.96 -1.31 12.12
CA ILE A 208 0.36 -0.65 13.29
C ILE A 208 -0.71 0.35 12.85
N LYS A 209 -0.34 1.28 11.96
CA LYS A 209 -1.22 2.36 11.48
C LYS A 209 -2.53 1.85 10.88
N HIS A 210 -2.47 0.74 10.13
CA HIS A 210 -3.61 0.16 9.43
C HIS A 210 -4.23 -1.04 10.15
N ASN A 211 -3.82 -1.30 11.40
CA ASN A 211 -4.26 -2.45 12.20
C ASN A 211 -4.19 -3.77 11.40
N VAL A 212 -3.12 -3.97 10.64
CA VAL A 212 -2.86 -5.18 9.84
C VAL A 212 -1.87 -6.05 10.59
N ASN A 213 -2.18 -7.33 10.72
CA ASN A 213 -1.25 -8.32 11.28
C ASN A 213 -0.75 -9.23 10.15
N ILE A 214 0.55 -9.19 9.86
CA ILE A 214 1.17 -9.98 8.78
C ILE A 214 1.89 -11.18 9.39
N ASP A 215 1.51 -12.39 8.96
CA ASP A 215 2.25 -13.62 9.19
C ASP A 215 2.97 -14.05 7.90
N MET A 216 4.29 -13.89 7.90
CA MET A 216 5.13 -14.22 6.75
C MET A 216 5.45 -15.72 6.72
N VAL A 217 5.22 -16.35 5.57
CA VAL A 217 5.48 -17.77 5.36
C VAL A 217 6.33 -17.95 4.11
N TRP A 218 7.42 -18.70 4.26
CA TRP A 218 8.24 -19.09 3.14
C TRP A 218 7.60 -20.24 2.36
N ILE A 219 7.63 -20.16 1.04
CA ILE A 219 7.21 -21.24 0.13
C ILE A 219 8.27 -21.52 -0.94
N PRO A 220 8.30 -22.73 -1.52
CA PRO A 220 9.14 -23.00 -2.68
C PRO A 220 8.78 -22.10 -3.87
N ARG A 221 9.77 -21.75 -4.69
CA ARG A 221 9.57 -20.91 -5.89
C ARG A 221 8.52 -21.47 -6.85
N THR A 222 8.41 -22.80 -6.97
CA THR A 222 7.40 -23.49 -7.79
C THR A 222 5.97 -23.23 -7.32
N GLU A 223 5.78 -22.80 -6.07
CA GLU A 223 4.48 -22.41 -5.52
C GLU A 223 4.25 -20.89 -5.59
N ASN A 224 5.23 -20.10 -6.05
CA ASN A 224 5.16 -18.64 -6.19
C ASN A 224 5.12 -18.15 -7.66
N GLU A 225 4.84 -19.04 -8.61
CA GLU A 225 4.94 -18.76 -10.06
C GLU A 225 4.12 -17.56 -10.53
N ARG A 226 2.92 -17.37 -9.96
CA ARG A 226 2.06 -16.24 -10.33
C ARG A 226 2.67 -14.90 -9.90
N ALA A 227 3.22 -14.81 -8.69
CA ALA A 227 3.86 -13.58 -8.24
C ALA A 227 5.15 -13.31 -9.03
N ASP A 228 5.93 -14.36 -9.34
CA ASP A 228 7.11 -14.30 -10.19
C ASP A 228 6.80 -13.87 -11.64
N TYR A 229 5.67 -14.30 -12.19
CA TYR A 229 5.18 -13.79 -13.46
C TYR A 229 4.84 -12.30 -13.38
N LEU A 230 4.08 -11.89 -12.35
CA LEU A 230 3.67 -10.50 -12.15
C LEU A 230 4.87 -9.57 -11.94
N SER A 231 5.91 -10.01 -11.22
CA SER A 231 7.12 -9.24 -10.98
C SER A 231 7.97 -9.04 -12.25
N ARG A 232 7.70 -9.81 -13.31
CA ARG A 232 8.40 -9.79 -14.60
C ARG A 232 7.67 -9.07 -15.72
N ILE A 233 6.46 -8.57 -15.48
CA ILE A 233 5.73 -7.78 -16.48
C ILE A 233 6.55 -6.53 -16.79
N ILE A 234 6.81 -6.30 -18.08
CA ILE A 234 7.45 -5.08 -18.58
C ILE A 234 6.41 -4.35 -19.40
N ASP A 235 6.09 -3.11 -19.03
CA ASP A 235 5.29 -2.24 -19.86
C ASP A 235 6.20 -1.52 -20.88
N SER A 236 6.20 -2.01 -22.12
CA SER A 236 6.98 -1.43 -23.22
C SER A 236 6.39 -0.13 -23.75
N ASP A 237 5.10 0.10 -23.49
CA ASP A 237 4.31 1.16 -24.09
C ASP A 237 4.04 2.29 -23.09
N ASP A 238 4.67 2.24 -21.91
CA ASP A 238 4.57 3.25 -20.86
C ASP A 238 5.34 4.53 -21.24
N TRP A 239 4.65 5.67 -21.17
CA TRP A 239 5.19 7.01 -21.40
C TRP A 239 4.30 8.03 -20.71
N ALA A 240 4.86 9.21 -20.44
CA ALA A 240 4.08 10.33 -19.91
C ALA A 240 4.53 11.65 -20.53
N ILE A 241 3.70 12.69 -20.35
CA ILE A 241 4.10 14.07 -20.63
C ILE A 241 4.95 14.62 -19.48
N SER A 242 5.83 15.58 -19.77
CA SER A 242 6.58 16.29 -18.73
C SER A 242 5.70 17.30 -17.98
N GLU A 243 6.17 17.73 -16.81
CA GLU A 243 5.48 18.77 -16.02
C GLU A 243 5.28 20.06 -16.82
N PHE A 244 6.24 20.43 -17.66
CA PHE A 244 6.12 21.59 -18.55
C PHE A 244 4.95 21.45 -19.53
N VAL A 245 4.81 20.29 -20.18
CA VAL A 245 3.70 20.04 -21.12
C VAL A 245 2.37 19.98 -20.38
N PHE A 246 2.34 19.36 -19.20
CA PHE A 246 1.16 19.32 -18.36
C PHE A 246 0.69 20.74 -18.00
N GLN A 247 1.59 21.63 -17.58
CA GLN A 247 1.24 23.02 -17.25
C GLN A 247 0.66 23.80 -18.44
N ILE A 248 1.12 23.55 -19.67
CA ILE A 248 0.51 24.14 -20.87
C ILE A 248 -0.95 23.70 -21.00
N VAL A 249 -1.18 22.38 -20.94
CA VAL A 249 -2.52 21.79 -21.06
C VAL A 249 -3.44 22.26 -19.93
N GLU A 250 -2.92 22.30 -18.71
CA GLU A 250 -3.64 22.74 -17.51
C GLU A 250 -4.06 24.21 -17.61
N SER A 251 -3.19 25.07 -18.13
CA SER A 251 -3.48 26.50 -18.31
C SER A 251 -4.59 26.78 -19.34
N LEU A 252 -4.75 25.89 -20.32
CA LEU A 252 -5.73 26.06 -21.40
C LEU A 252 -7.07 25.40 -21.06
N TRP A 253 -7.04 24.19 -20.52
CA TRP A 253 -8.20 23.31 -20.41
C TRP A 253 -8.39 22.68 -19.02
N GLY A 254 -7.62 23.11 -18.03
CA GLY A 254 -7.80 22.74 -16.63
C GLY A 254 -8.96 23.50 -15.95
N PRO A 255 -9.18 23.23 -14.65
CA PRO A 255 -8.46 22.24 -13.86
C PRO A 255 -8.83 20.81 -14.30
N HIS A 256 -7.83 19.94 -14.49
CA HIS A 256 -8.08 18.51 -14.67
C HIS A 256 -8.23 17.84 -13.31
N GLU A 257 -9.14 16.88 -13.23
CA GLU A 257 -9.52 16.24 -11.96
C GLU A 257 -8.86 14.87 -11.79
N VAL A 258 -8.69 14.13 -12.89
CA VAL A 258 -8.19 12.75 -12.88
C VAL A 258 -7.18 12.51 -14.01
N ASP A 259 -6.08 11.85 -13.67
CA ASP A 259 -5.08 11.33 -14.62
C ASP A 259 -5.35 9.84 -14.89
N TRP A 260 -5.96 9.54 -16.05
CA TRP A 260 -6.56 8.21 -16.28
C TRP A 260 -5.56 7.12 -16.66
N PHE A 261 -4.36 7.46 -17.10
CA PHE A 261 -3.40 6.49 -17.65
C PHE A 261 -2.00 6.74 -17.11
N ALA A 262 -1.87 6.73 -15.78
CA ALA A 262 -0.64 7.05 -15.08
C ALA A 262 -0.17 5.93 -14.15
N SER A 263 1.01 6.10 -13.58
CA SER A 263 1.63 5.26 -12.57
C SER A 263 2.08 6.10 -11.38
N ASP A 264 2.53 5.44 -10.31
CA ASP A 264 3.09 6.09 -9.10
C ASP A 264 4.34 6.93 -9.37
N ASP A 265 4.97 6.77 -10.53
CA ASP A 265 6.15 7.54 -10.93
C ASP A 265 5.84 8.71 -11.88
N ASN A 266 4.72 8.65 -12.62
CA ASN A 266 4.48 9.56 -13.75
C ASN A 266 3.17 10.37 -13.65
N PHE A 267 2.39 10.18 -12.59
CA PHE A 267 1.14 10.90 -12.37
C PHE A 267 1.34 12.43 -12.40
N LYS A 268 0.31 13.14 -12.87
CA LYS A 268 0.25 14.61 -12.87
C LYS A 268 -0.78 15.16 -11.89
N LEU A 269 -1.69 14.30 -11.43
CA LEU A 269 -2.79 14.65 -10.54
C LEU A 269 -2.82 13.72 -9.34
N HIS A 270 -3.30 14.22 -8.21
CA HIS A 270 -3.44 13.42 -6.98
C HIS A 270 -4.38 12.23 -7.16
N VAL A 271 -5.41 12.36 -8.01
CA VAL A 271 -6.31 11.28 -8.37
C VAL A 271 -5.85 10.70 -9.70
N PHE A 272 -5.33 9.48 -9.69
CA PHE A 272 -4.85 8.81 -10.90
C PHE A 272 -5.20 7.32 -10.93
N TYR A 273 -5.33 6.80 -12.14
CA TYR A 273 -5.62 5.40 -12.41
C TYR A 273 -4.46 4.75 -13.14
N SER A 274 -4.06 3.57 -12.66
CA SER A 274 -2.97 2.78 -13.20
C SER A 274 -3.45 1.44 -13.76
N ARG A 275 -2.60 0.76 -14.53
CA ARG A 275 -2.91 -0.56 -15.10
C ARG A 275 -3.10 -1.63 -14.01
N PHE A 276 -2.27 -1.56 -12.96
CA PHE A 276 -2.31 -2.41 -11.77
C PHE A 276 -2.30 -1.52 -10.53
N TRP A 277 -2.51 -2.09 -9.33
CA TRP A 277 -2.44 -1.28 -8.11
C TRP A 277 -1.00 -0.86 -7.85
N ASN A 278 -0.80 0.46 -7.76
CA ASN A 278 0.47 1.08 -7.45
C ASN A 278 0.34 1.89 -6.16
N VAL A 279 1.46 2.30 -5.58
CA VAL A 279 1.43 3.10 -4.35
C VAL A 279 0.68 4.41 -4.65
N ASN A 280 -0.34 4.72 -3.85
CA ASN A 280 -1.22 5.89 -3.99
C ASN A 280 -2.16 5.93 -5.21
N SER A 281 -2.22 4.88 -6.04
CA SER A 281 -3.21 4.86 -7.14
C SER A 281 -4.64 4.91 -6.57
N SER A 282 -5.49 5.75 -7.16
CA SER A 282 -6.90 5.89 -6.73
C SER A 282 -7.78 4.74 -7.25
N GLY A 283 -7.32 4.05 -8.28
CA GLY A 283 -7.96 2.86 -8.82
C GLY A 283 -7.11 2.20 -9.89
N VAL A 284 -7.61 1.06 -10.38
CA VAL A 284 -6.99 0.29 -11.46
C VAL A 284 -7.94 0.17 -12.64
N ASP A 285 -7.37 0.07 -13.84
CA ASP A 285 -8.10 0.00 -15.10
C ASP A 285 -9.11 1.14 -15.26
N ALA A 286 -8.68 2.23 -15.89
CA ALA A 286 -9.51 3.40 -16.12
C ALA A 286 -10.84 3.10 -16.84
N PHE A 287 -10.94 2.00 -17.58
CA PHE A 287 -12.17 1.58 -18.26
C PHE A 287 -13.22 0.95 -17.34
N THR A 288 -12.96 0.86 -16.03
CA THR A 288 -13.92 0.36 -15.03
C THR A 288 -14.75 1.48 -14.38
N VAL A 289 -14.45 2.74 -14.69
CA VAL A 289 -15.05 3.92 -14.08
C VAL A 289 -15.87 4.70 -15.10
N ASP A 290 -16.98 5.30 -14.68
CA ASP A 290 -17.71 6.25 -15.53
C ASP A 290 -17.00 7.61 -15.53
N TRP A 291 -16.55 8.06 -16.69
CA TRP A 291 -15.83 9.33 -16.86
C TRP A 291 -16.75 10.56 -16.98
N ARG A 292 -18.07 10.37 -16.89
CA ARG A 292 -19.04 11.45 -17.06
C ARG A 292 -18.86 12.56 -16.03
N GLY A 293 -18.87 13.80 -16.50
CA GLY A 293 -18.83 14.99 -15.65
C GLY A 293 -17.48 15.26 -14.98
N ILE A 294 -16.45 14.49 -15.34
CA ILE A 294 -15.08 14.66 -14.84
C ILE A 294 -14.23 15.23 -15.99
N ASN A 295 -13.48 16.30 -15.71
CA ASN A 295 -12.50 16.82 -16.66
C ASN A 295 -11.19 16.01 -16.60
N GLY A 296 -11.07 15.00 -17.47
CA GLY A 296 -9.97 14.03 -17.43
C GLY A 296 -8.73 14.43 -18.24
N LEU A 297 -7.54 14.09 -17.72
CA LEU A 297 -6.31 14.03 -18.50
C LEU A 297 -6.11 12.60 -19.02
N PHE A 298 -5.92 12.45 -20.33
CA PHE A 298 -5.79 11.17 -21.00
C PHE A 298 -4.44 11.09 -21.73
N VAL A 299 -3.49 10.34 -21.15
CA VAL A 299 -2.17 10.05 -21.75
C VAL A 299 -2.00 8.53 -21.94
N PRO A 300 -2.84 7.88 -22.75
CA PRO A 300 -2.84 6.42 -22.84
C PRO A 300 -1.61 5.90 -23.63
N PRO A 301 -1.22 4.63 -23.39
CA PRO A 301 -0.47 3.85 -24.37
C PRO A 301 -1.13 3.97 -25.75
N VAL A 302 -0.34 4.16 -26.81
CA VAL A 302 -0.86 4.47 -28.15
C VAL A 302 -1.81 3.38 -28.68
N SER A 303 -1.54 2.12 -28.30
CA SER A 303 -2.39 0.96 -28.62
C SER A 303 -3.79 1.03 -28.01
N LEU A 304 -3.98 1.79 -26.93
CA LEU A 304 -5.26 1.95 -26.23
C LEU A 304 -6.08 3.14 -26.71
N ILE A 305 -5.53 4.06 -27.52
CA ILE A 305 -6.27 5.23 -28.03
C ILE A 305 -7.61 4.86 -28.67
N PRO A 306 -7.73 3.83 -29.53
CA PRO A 306 -9.04 3.43 -30.07
C PRO A 306 -10.07 3.11 -28.97
N ARG A 307 -9.65 2.38 -27.93
CA ARG A 307 -10.52 2.01 -26.81
C ARG A 307 -10.88 3.24 -25.98
N VAL A 308 -9.94 4.16 -25.76
CA VAL A 308 -10.19 5.45 -25.08
C VAL A 308 -11.27 6.22 -25.83
N LEU A 309 -11.13 6.43 -27.14
CA LEU A 309 -12.12 7.17 -27.92
C LEU A 309 -13.51 6.53 -27.88
N MET A 310 -13.60 5.19 -27.99
CA MET A 310 -14.87 4.49 -27.85
C MET A 310 -15.50 4.69 -26.47
N TYR A 311 -14.69 4.60 -25.42
CA TYR A 311 -15.18 4.71 -24.05
C TYR A 311 -15.52 6.15 -23.66
N MET A 312 -14.75 7.15 -24.14
CA MET A 312 -15.11 8.57 -24.00
C MET A 312 -16.50 8.86 -24.57
N ARG A 313 -16.81 8.30 -25.76
CA ARG A 313 -18.14 8.42 -26.36
C ARG A 313 -19.23 7.73 -25.53
N GLN A 314 -18.96 6.53 -25.00
CA GLN A 314 -19.92 5.80 -24.16
C GLN A 314 -20.22 6.52 -22.84
N CYS A 315 -19.20 7.04 -22.17
CA CYS A 315 -19.34 7.77 -20.91
C CYS A 315 -19.85 9.20 -21.09
N LYS A 316 -19.81 9.74 -22.31
CA LYS A 316 -19.98 11.18 -22.59
C LYS A 316 -18.92 12.01 -21.87
N ALA A 317 -17.67 11.56 -21.97
CA ALA A 317 -16.52 12.12 -21.27
C ALA A 317 -16.09 13.47 -21.87
N VAL A 318 -15.48 14.29 -21.03
CA VAL A 318 -14.85 15.56 -21.40
C VAL A 318 -13.41 15.53 -20.89
N GLY A 319 -12.47 16.04 -21.67
CA GLY A 319 -11.09 16.08 -21.21
C GLY A 319 -10.07 16.37 -22.28
N THR A 320 -8.80 16.21 -21.93
CA THR A 320 -7.67 16.42 -22.83
C THR A 320 -7.01 15.10 -23.18
N LEU A 321 -6.99 14.76 -24.46
CA LEU A 321 -6.34 13.56 -24.99
C LEU A 321 -5.00 13.93 -25.63
N ILE A 322 -3.92 13.31 -25.15
CA ILE A 322 -2.58 13.47 -25.72
C ILE A 322 -2.28 12.28 -26.63
N LEU A 323 -1.85 12.55 -27.86
CA LEU A 323 -1.52 11.49 -28.83
C LEU A 323 -0.53 11.94 -29.91
N PRO A 324 0.16 10.99 -30.58
CA PRO A 324 0.94 11.30 -31.76
C PRO A 324 0.06 11.60 -32.97
N TYR A 325 0.49 12.55 -33.81
CA TYR A 325 -0.09 12.81 -35.12
C TYR A 325 0.32 11.71 -36.10
N TRP A 326 -0.42 10.61 -36.16
CA TRP A 326 -0.16 9.48 -37.06
C TRP A 326 -1.36 9.15 -37.95
N PRO A 327 -1.47 9.78 -39.14
CA PRO A 327 -2.58 9.54 -40.06
C PRO A 327 -2.79 8.07 -40.48
N SER A 328 -1.71 7.29 -40.49
CA SER A 328 -1.75 5.86 -40.84
C SER A 328 -2.10 4.95 -39.66
N ALA A 329 -2.25 5.47 -38.44
CA ALA A 329 -2.59 4.67 -37.26
C ALA A 329 -4.08 4.31 -37.23
N SER A 330 -4.42 3.17 -36.63
CA SER A 330 -5.79 2.64 -36.59
C SER A 330 -6.79 3.55 -35.87
N PHE A 331 -6.34 4.40 -34.94
CA PHE A 331 -7.20 5.37 -34.26
C PHE A 331 -7.49 6.62 -35.11
N TRP A 332 -6.68 6.94 -36.12
CA TRP A 332 -6.80 8.21 -36.85
C TRP A 332 -8.14 8.36 -37.57
N PRO A 333 -8.68 7.34 -38.27
CA PRO A 333 -10.00 7.43 -38.88
C PRO A 333 -11.14 7.69 -37.87
N MET A 334 -10.94 7.43 -36.58
CA MET A 334 -11.94 7.73 -35.55
C MET A 334 -11.96 9.22 -35.18
N LEU A 335 -10.84 9.93 -35.39
CA LEU A 335 -10.69 11.36 -35.15
C LEU A 335 -10.94 12.17 -36.42
N CYS A 336 -10.56 11.66 -37.60
CA CYS A 336 -10.67 12.33 -38.89
C CYS A 336 -11.28 11.38 -39.95
N PRO A 337 -12.58 11.02 -39.85
CA PRO A 337 -13.19 9.99 -40.69
C PRO A 337 -13.21 10.31 -42.20
N PHE A 338 -13.23 11.59 -42.56
CA PHE A 338 -13.27 12.06 -43.95
C PHE A 338 -11.91 12.54 -44.48
N GLY A 339 -10.87 12.52 -43.64
CA GLY A 339 -9.52 12.96 -43.98
C GLY A 339 -9.29 14.47 -43.92
N ASP A 340 -10.35 15.28 -43.92
CA ASP A 340 -10.32 16.74 -43.84
C ASP A 340 -10.93 17.26 -42.52
N GLY A 341 -10.09 17.33 -41.48
CA GLY A 341 -10.46 17.89 -40.18
C GLY A 341 -10.89 16.86 -39.14
N PHE A 342 -11.01 17.31 -37.90
CA PHE A 342 -11.41 16.48 -36.77
C PHE A 342 -12.93 16.33 -36.68
N ILE A 343 -13.39 15.28 -36.01
CA ILE A 343 -14.79 15.14 -35.57
C ILE A 343 -15.23 16.34 -34.71
N SER A 344 -16.54 16.60 -34.67
CA SER A 344 -17.13 17.71 -33.91
C SER A 344 -16.81 17.71 -32.42
N GLU A 345 -16.56 16.53 -31.86
CA GLU A 345 -16.22 16.33 -30.45
C GLU A 345 -14.79 16.80 -30.13
N VAL A 346 -13.94 17.04 -31.13
CA VAL A 346 -12.67 17.74 -30.95
C VAL A 346 -12.94 19.24 -31.05
N ILE A 347 -13.16 19.89 -29.91
CA ILE A 347 -13.56 21.31 -29.86
C ILE A 347 -12.36 22.26 -29.99
N ASN A 348 -11.14 21.79 -29.68
CA ASN A 348 -9.91 22.55 -29.83
C ASN A 348 -8.69 21.60 -29.88
N PHE A 349 -7.55 22.07 -30.39
CA PHE A 349 -6.29 21.32 -30.36
C PHE A 349 -5.08 22.25 -30.36
N ILE A 350 -3.96 21.74 -29.84
CA ILE A 350 -2.65 22.41 -29.95
C ILE A 350 -1.57 21.41 -30.37
N ASP A 351 -0.54 21.92 -31.02
CA ASP A 351 0.72 21.20 -31.22
C ASP A 351 1.55 21.23 -29.94
N LEU A 352 2.08 20.07 -29.56
CA LEU A 352 3.01 19.92 -28.45
C LEU A 352 4.46 19.91 -28.94
N PRO A 353 5.42 20.29 -28.07
CA PRO A 353 6.83 20.27 -28.45
C PRO A 353 7.31 18.86 -28.79
N THR A 354 8.24 18.75 -29.73
CA THR A 354 8.78 17.45 -30.18
C THR A 354 10.13 17.09 -29.55
N TYR A 355 10.73 17.98 -28.77
CA TYR A 355 12.00 17.69 -28.09
C TYR A 355 11.79 16.65 -26.98
N LYS A 356 12.80 15.81 -26.74
CA LYS A 356 12.70 14.64 -25.84
C LYS A 356 12.22 14.98 -24.43
N ASN A 357 12.67 16.11 -23.88
CA ASN A 357 12.34 16.54 -22.51
C ASN A 357 10.86 16.96 -22.33
N ALA A 358 10.08 17.04 -23.41
CA ALA A 358 8.64 17.23 -23.33
C ALA A 358 7.91 15.94 -22.88
N TYR A 359 8.60 14.80 -22.88
CA TYR A 359 8.06 13.49 -22.55
C TYR A 359 8.95 12.76 -21.55
N ILE A 360 8.35 11.85 -20.81
CA ILE A 360 9.03 11.00 -19.84
C ILE A 360 8.96 9.57 -20.38
N ALA A 361 10.12 8.94 -20.54
CA ALA A 361 10.19 7.55 -20.94
C ALA A 361 9.73 6.64 -19.79
N GLY A 362 8.94 5.61 -20.10
CA GLY A 362 8.70 4.52 -19.16
C GLY A 362 10.00 3.77 -18.83
N LYS A 363 10.00 3.01 -17.73
CA LYS A 363 11.23 2.38 -17.19
C LYS A 363 11.89 1.35 -18.11
N SER A 364 11.19 0.88 -19.15
CA SER A 364 11.70 -0.13 -20.08
C SER A 364 12.75 0.37 -21.09
N LYS A 365 13.03 1.69 -21.18
CA LYS A 365 13.99 2.35 -22.11
C LYS A 365 13.83 2.01 -23.61
N LYS A 366 12.86 1.19 -23.98
CA LYS A 366 12.56 0.81 -25.38
C LYS A 366 11.52 1.75 -26.01
N ALA A 367 10.87 2.60 -25.23
CA ALA A 367 9.88 3.55 -25.71
C ALA A 367 10.55 4.69 -26.51
N ILE A 368 9.89 5.16 -27.57
CA ILE A 368 10.35 6.31 -28.37
C ILE A 368 10.18 7.63 -27.61
N PHE A 369 9.16 7.73 -26.77
CA PHE A 369 8.86 8.92 -25.97
C PHE A 369 9.89 9.10 -24.85
N GLY A 370 10.41 10.32 -24.71
CA GLY A 370 11.36 10.70 -23.65
C GLY A 370 12.82 10.27 -23.87
N ASN A 371 13.10 9.39 -24.83
CA ASN A 371 14.46 8.91 -25.12
C ASN A 371 15.14 9.67 -26.28
N VAL A 372 14.37 10.16 -27.24
CA VAL A 372 14.86 10.88 -28.43
C VAL A 372 13.96 12.07 -28.75
N ASP A 373 14.49 13.05 -29.49
CA ASP A 373 13.65 14.08 -30.09
C ASP A 373 12.74 13.41 -31.13
N LEU A 374 11.44 13.70 -31.07
CA LEU A 374 10.44 13.09 -31.92
C LEU A 374 10.50 13.69 -33.33
N THR A 375 10.49 12.82 -34.34
CA THR A 375 10.44 13.21 -35.76
C THR A 375 9.01 13.43 -36.27
N PHE A 376 8.02 13.29 -35.40
CA PHE A 376 6.61 13.43 -35.69
C PHE A 376 5.95 14.41 -34.71
N ARG A 377 4.84 15.00 -35.12
CA ARG A 377 4.07 15.94 -34.29
C ARG A 377 3.33 15.19 -33.18
N MET A 378 3.18 15.88 -32.06
CA MET A 378 2.36 15.46 -30.92
C MET A 378 1.23 16.46 -30.74
N LEU A 379 0.04 15.97 -30.40
CA LEU A 379 -1.15 16.78 -30.24
C LEU A 379 -1.72 16.64 -28.84
N ALA A 380 -2.23 17.76 -28.32
CA ALA A 380 -3.23 17.73 -27.27
C ALA A 380 -4.58 18.11 -27.90
N LEU A 381 -5.55 17.20 -27.82
CA LEU A 381 -6.92 17.42 -28.28
C LEU A 381 -7.82 17.70 -27.10
N ARG A 382 -8.58 18.79 -27.16
CA ARG A 382 -9.68 19.03 -26.24
C ARG A 382 -10.92 18.30 -26.75
N MET A 383 -11.34 17.28 -26.02
CA MET A 383 -12.46 16.40 -26.35
C MET A 383 -13.70 16.77 -25.53
N ASP A 384 -14.85 16.78 -26.17
CA ASP A 384 -16.16 16.94 -25.53
C ASP A 384 -17.20 16.00 -26.18
N PHE A 385 -17.50 14.89 -25.51
CA PHE A 385 -18.55 13.95 -25.88
C PHE A 385 -19.86 14.17 -25.07
N SER A 386 -19.98 15.26 -24.31
CA SER A 386 -21.14 15.51 -23.45
C SER A 386 -22.45 15.65 -24.23
N SER A 387 -22.35 16.16 -25.47
CA SER A 387 -23.46 16.41 -26.38
C SER A 387 -23.77 15.26 -27.35
N SER A 388 -22.97 14.18 -27.30
CA SER A 388 -23.07 13.02 -28.20
C SER A 388 -24.15 12.01 -27.82
#